data_AF-A0A969LKC2-F1
#
_entry.id   AF-A0A969LKC2-F1
#
_cell.length_a   1.000
_cell.length_b   1.000
_cell.length_c   1.000
_cell.angle_alpha   90.00
_cell.angle_beta   90.00
_cell.angle_gamma   90.00
#
_symmetry.space_group_name_H-M   'P 1'
#
loop_
_entity.id
_entity.type
_entity.pdbx_description
1 polymer ?
#
loop_
_entity_poly.entity_id
_entity_poly.type
_entity_poly.pdbx_seq_one_letter_code
_entity_poly.pdbx_strand_id
1 'polypeptide(L)'
;YDASRLGGEEMDEARARLAALLGVETDEVSFGPSTTQNTYVLAQAFAEILAPGDAIIVTDQDHEANSGPWRRLAARGIEVREWKLDPETGHLPLEGLTRLLDRKVKLVCFPHASNIVAEINPVAEIARRFARPMIKAFSITRADDAVAARAYQDVTEFVLFDAKAPPASAIPGGNGLTFDWRMLDGVRGRIDYMLSGGLTADNVAEAIRITAPFAVDVSSGVETAPGVKSTDLIRRFLAAAKPAHAAAHS
;
A
#
# COMPACT_ATOMS: atom_id res chain seq x y z
N TYR A 1 9.26 20.17 26.35
CA TYR A 1 7.82 20.10 26.63
C TYR A 1 7.37 18.66 26.55
N ASP A 2 6.71 18.13 27.59
CA ASP A 2 6.32 16.71 27.68
C ASP A 2 5.45 16.22 26.52
N ALA A 3 4.56 17.07 25.98
CA ALA A 3 3.74 16.72 24.83
C ALA A 3 4.54 16.42 23.55
N SER A 4 5.71 17.07 23.38
CA SER A 4 6.59 16.83 22.23
C SER A 4 7.44 15.57 22.42
N ARG A 5 7.73 15.20 23.67
CA ARG A 5 8.46 13.97 24.01
C ARG A 5 7.56 12.75 23.84
N LEU A 6 6.34 12.79 24.39
CA LEU A 6 5.30 11.78 24.18
C LEU A 6 4.97 11.60 22.69
N GLY A 7 4.86 12.70 21.93
CA GLY A 7 4.65 12.61 20.48
C GLY A 7 5.81 11.93 19.73
N GLY A 8 7.05 12.14 20.16
CA GLY A 8 8.23 11.47 19.59
C GLY A 8 8.27 9.98 19.94
N GLU A 9 8.05 9.63 21.22
CA GLU A 9 8.02 8.25 21.70
C GLU A 9 6.94 7.41 20.97
N GLU A 10 5.77 7.99 20.73
CA GLU A 10 4.68 7.33 20.01
C GLU A 10 5.01 7.11 18.52
N MET A 11 5.71 8.05 17.89
CA MET A 11 6.16 7.95 16.49
C MET A 11 7.27 6.91 16.32
N ASP A 12 8.23 6.89 17.24
CA ASP A 12 9.33 5.93 17.25
C ASP A 12 8.81 4.51 17.49
N GLU A 13 7.82 4.36 18.38
CA GLU A 13 7.15 3.09 18.62
C GLU A 13 6.33 2.63 17.40
N ALA A 14 5.59 3.52 16.75
CA ALA A 14 4.86 3.20 15.54
C ALA A 14 5.80 2.76 14.40
N ARG A 15 6.93 3.45 14.23
CA ARG A 15 7.97 3.13 13.26
C ARG A 15 8.64 1.78 13.57
N ALA A 16 8.98 1.52 14.83
CA ALA A 16 9.59 0.26 15.25
C ALA A 16 8.66 -0.93 15.06
N ARG A 17 7.38 -0.77 15.42
CA ARG A 17 6.37 -1.80 15.20
C ARG A 17 6.12 -2.02 13.72
N LEU A 18 5.95 -0.96 12.92
CA LEU A 18 5.71 -1.09 11.48
C LEU A 18 6.92 -1.68 10.73
N ALA A 19 8.13 -1.54 11.26
CA ALA A 19 9.33 -2.11 10.67
C ALA A 19 9.50 -3.59 10.99
N ALA A 20 9.40 -3.96 12.27
CA ALA A 20 9.33 -5.36 12.68
C ALA A 20 8.17 -6.09 11.98
N LEU A 21 7.06 -5.37 11.78
CA LEU A 21 5.92 -5.78 11.00
C LEU A 21 6.32 -5.98 9.54
N LEU A 22 6.89 -4.97 8.90
CA LEU A 22 7.29 -5.04 7.51
C LEU A 22 8.52 -5.95 7.25
N GLY A 23 9.03 -6.67 8.26
CA GLY A 23 10.23 -7.52 8.11
C GLY A 23 11.49 -6.73 7.74
N VAL A 24 11.48 -5.43 8.06
CA VAL A 24 12.47 -4.42 7.65
C VAL A 24 12.95 -3.67 8.88
N GLU A 25 14.06 -2.95 8.77
CA GLU A 25 14.58 -2.13 9.85
C GLU A 25 13.77 -0.83 10.02
N THR A 26 13.83 -0.24 11.22
CA THR A 26 12.99 0.94 11.57
C THR A 26 13.22 2.17 10.68
N ASP A 27 14.39 2.27 10.08
CA ASP A 27 14.77 3.28 9.10
C ASP A 27 14.23 3.00 7.68
N GLU A 28 13.72 1.80 7.40
CA GLU A 28 13.11 1.41 6.12
C GLU A 28 11.61 1.76 6.04
N VAL A 29 11.03 2.29 7.12
CA VAL A 29 9.62 2.73 7.19
C VAL A 29 9.50 4.23 7.04
N SER A 30 8.58 4.71 6.19
CA SER A 30 8.29 6.15 6.05
C SER A 30 6.80 6.45 6.09
N PHE A 31 6.43 7.46 6.88
CA PHE A 31 5.08 7.98 6.96
C PHE A 31 4.97 9.28 6.17
N GLY A 32 3.87 9.43 5.44
CA GLY A 32 3.56 10.69 4.78
C GLY A 32 2.08 10.83 4.45
N PRO A 33 1.68 12.00 3.94
CA PRO A 33 0.30 12.48 4.05
C PRO A 33 -0.67 11.90 3.00
N SER A 34 -0.18 11.30 1.91
CA SER A 34 -1.01 10.63 0.91
C SER A 34 -0.17 9.72 0.01
N THR A 35 -0.79 8.77 -0.71
CA THR A 35 -0.07 7.95 -1.72
C THR A 35 0.63 8.81 -2.74
N THR A 36 -0.01 9.85 -3.29
CA THR A 36 0.61 10.76 -4.25
C THR A 36 1.85 11.44 -3.69
N GLN A 37 1.78 11.94 -2.45
CA GLN A 37 2.91 12.60 -1.82
C GLN A 37 4.00 11.62 -1.39
N ASN A 38 3.63 10.40 -0.97
CA ASN A 38 4.56 9.35 -0.60
C ASN A 38 5.30 8.84 -1.85
N THR A 39 4.59 8.57 -2.95
CA THR A 39 5.21 8.21 -4.23
C THR A 39 6.08 9.35 -4.77
N TYR A 40 5.68 10.61 -4.58
CA TYR A 40 6.52 11.75 -4.95
C TYR A 40 7.81 11.83 -4.12
N VAL A 41 7.71 11.75 -2.79
CA VAL A 41 8.88 11.75 -1.88
C VAL A 41 9.78 10.56 -2.19
N LEU A 42 9.19 9.38 -2.41
CA LEU A 42 9.92 8.17 -2.78
C LEU A 42 10.65 8.36 -4.12
N ALA A 43 9.98 8.89 -5.14
CA ALA A 43 10.61 9.19 -6.42
C ALA A 43 11.76 10.20 -6.29
N GLN A 44 11.62 11.24 -5.47
CA GLN A 44 12.72 12.19 -5.21
C GLN A 44 13.89 11.54 -4.47
N ALA A 45 13.62 10.66 -3.49
CA ALA A 45 14.67 9.93 -2.79
C ALA A 45 15.43 8.99 -3.74
N PHE A 46 14.72 8.25 -4.59
CA PHE A 46 15.35 7.42 -5.63
C PHE A 46 16.16 8.26 -6.61
N ALA A 47 15.72 9.48 -6.94
CA ALA A 47 16.44 10.35 -7.84
C ALA A 47 17.84 10.77 -7.35
N GLU A 48 18.09 10.72 -6.04
CA GLU A 48 19.41 10.99 -5.45
C GLU A 48 20.38 9.81 -5.58
N ILE A 49 19.87 8.59 -5.73
CA ILE A 49 20.68 7.36 -5.82
C ILE A 49 20.76 6.78 -7.23
N LEU A 50 19.86 7.19 -8.12
CA LEU A 50 19.88 6.81 -9.52
C LEU A 50 20.87 7.69 -10.29
N ALA A 51 21.66 7.07 -11.16
CA ALA A 51 22.59 7.77 -12.03
C ALA A 51 21.94 8.07 -13.39
N PRO A 52 22.34 9.16 -14.08
CA PRO A 52 21.97 9.36 -15.47
C PRO A 52 22.29 8.11 -16.32
N GLY A 53 21.30 7.61 -17.06
CA GLY A 53 21.39 6.38 -17.84
C GLY A 53 20.90 5.11 -17.12
N ASP A 54 20.58 5.16 -15.83
CA ASP A 54 19.73 4.15 -15.18
C ASP A 54 18.30 4.22 -15.74
N ALA A 55 17.56 3.11 -15.64
CA ALA A 55 16.21 2.99 -16.18
C ALA A 55 15.16 2.67 -15.12
N ILE A 56 13.96 3.21 -15.32
CA ILE A 56 12.73 2.87 -14.57
C ILE A 56 11.68 2.43 -15.56
N ILE A 57 10.94 1.37 -15.23
CA ILE A 57 9.76 0.95 -15.97
C ILE A 57 8.51 1.50 -15.28
N VAL A 58 7.65 2.16 -16.05
CA VAL A 58 6.30 2.58 -15.66
C VAL A 58 5.29 1.98 -16.65
N THR A 59 4.00 1.99 -16.32
CA THR A 59 2.96 1.57 -17.27
C THR A 59 2.16 2.77 -17.80
N ASP A 60 1.47 2.57 -18.92
CA ASP A 60 0.40 3.45 -19.41
C ASP A 60 -0.99 3.03 -18.87
N GLN A 61 -1.03 2.03 -17.98
CA GLN A 61 -2.23 1.50 -17.34
C GLN A 61 -2.48 2.12 -15.95
N ASP A 62 -1.51 2.84 -15.41
CA ASP A 62 -1.49 3.45 -14.09
C ASP A 62 -2.36 4.73 -13.98
N HIS A 63 -2.85 5.00 -12.76
CA HIS A 63 -3.25 6.35 -12.39
C HIS A 63 -2.01 7.27 -12.35
N GLU A 64 -2.14 8.51 -12.80
CA GLU A 64 -1.05 9.50 -12.82
C GLU A 64 -0.40 9.75 -11.44
N ALA A 65 -1.10 9.42 -10.36
CA ALA A 65 -0.61 9.53 -8.98
C ALA A 65 0.51 8.54 -8.68
N ASN A 66 0.52 7.39 -9.38
CA ASN A 66 1.58 6.39 -9.29
C ASN A 66 2.68 6.68 -10.32
N SER A 67 2.34 6.86 -11.60
CA SER A 67 3.32 6.93 -12.69
C SER A 67 3.98 8.31 -12.87
N GLY A 68 3.26 9.40 -12.60
CA GLY A 68 3.70 10.78 -12.83
C GLY A 68 5.01 11.16 -12.13
N PRO A 69 5.17 10.89 -10.82
CA PRO A 69 6.42 11.21 -10.12
C PRO A 69 7.66 10.52 -10.71
N TRP A 70 7.54 9.26 -11.14
CA TRP A 70 8.64 8.51 -11.76
C TRP A 70 8.99 9.05 -13.14
N ARG A 71 7.97 9.39 -13.95
CA ARG A 71 8.17 9.97 -15.30
C ARG A 71 8.94 11.29 -15.25
N ARG A 72 8.75 12.09 -14.20
CA ARG A 72 9.48 13.37 -14.01
C ARG A 72 10.99 13.18 -13.80
N LEU A 73 11.45 11.98 -13.42
CA LEU A 73 12.87 11.70 -13.26
C LEU A 73 13.64 11.70 -14.60
N ALA A 74 12.94 11.65 -15.73
CA ALA A 74 13.54 11.89 -17.05
C ALA A 74 14.28 13.23 -17.12
N ALA A 75 13.80 14.27 -16.42
CA ALA A 75 14.47 15.57 -16.35
C ALA A 75 15.86 15.52 -15.67
N ARG A 76 16.15 14.43 -14.94
CA ARG A 76 17.44 14.15 -14.30
C ARG A 76 18.30 13.15 -15.09
N GLY A 77 17.92 12.82 -16.32
CA GLY A 77 18.65 11.90 -17.18
C GLY A 77 18.37 10.41 -16.91
N ILE A 78 17.32 10.09 -16.16
CA ILE A 78 16.84 8.71 -15.98
C ILE A 78 16.05 8.27 -17.21
N GLU A 79 16.34 7.09 -17.73
CA GLU A 79 15.63 6.48 -18.84
C GLU A 79 14.26 5.97 -18.35
N VAL A 80 13.17 6.56 -18.85
CA VAL A 80 11.82 6.10 -18.54
C VAL A 80 11.36 5.15 -19.65
N ARG A 81 11.18 3.89 -19.30
CA ARG A 81 10.65 2.85 -20.19
C ARG A 81 9.19 2.62 -19.88
N GLU A 82 8.38 2.53 -20.92
CA GLU A 82 6.95 2.32 -20.77
C GLU A 82 6.57 0.89 -21.13
N TRP A 83 6.10 0.14 -20.13
CA TRP A 83 5.42 -1.14 -20.33
C TRP A 83 3.99 -0.86 -20.75
N LYS A 84 3.74 -1.03 -22.04
CA LYS A 84 2.48 -0.67 -22.68
C LYS A 84 1.45 -1.77 -22.56
N LEU A 85 0.22 -1.36 -22.28
CA LEU A 85 -0.95 -2.21 -22.39
C LEU A 85 -1.19 -2.59 -23.86
N ASP A 86 -1.73 -3.78 -24.04
CA ASP A 86 -2.25 -4.26 -25.31
C ASP A 86 -3.58 -3.53 -25.59
N PRO A 87 -3.69 -2.80 -26.71
CA PRO A 87 -4.85 -1.93 -26.97
C PRO A 87 -6.12 -2.70 -27.32
N GLU A 88 -6.02 -3.98 -27.69
CA GLU A 88 -7.19 -4.82 -28.00
C GLU A 88 -7.75 -5.48 -26.75
N THR A 89 -6.87 -5.90 -25.85
CA THR A 89 -7.26 -6.67 -24.65
C THR A 89 -7.27 -5.85 -23.37
N GLY A 90 -6.60 -4.71 -23.35
CA GLY A 90 -6.35 -3.91 -22.15
C GLY A 90 -5.22 -4.44 -21.26
N HIS A 91 -4.71 -5.63 -21.57
CA HIS A 91 -3.76 -6.37 -20.73
C HIS A 91 -2.36 -5.78 -20.74
N LEU A 92 -1.62 -5.89 -19.64
CA LEU A 92 -0.18 -5.65 -19.64
C LEU A 92 0.58 -6.97 -19.95
N PRO A 93 1.10 -7.17 -21.18
CA PRO A 93 1.71 -8.43 -21.58
C PRO A 93 3.07 -8.63 -20.91
N LEU A 94 3.27 -9.79 -20.27
CA LEU A 94 4.48 -10.11 -19.51
C LEU A 94 5.74 -10.22 -20.39
N GLU A 95 5.58 -10.62 -21.64
CA GLU A 95 6.67 -10.58 -22.64
C GLU A 95 7.14 -9.14 -22.90
N GLY A 96 6.21 -8.18 -22.85
CA GLY A 96 6.51 -6.75 -22.94
C GLY A 96 7.42 -6.31 -21.80
N LEU A 97 7.06 -6.65 -20.55
CA LEU A 97 7.91 -6.40 -19.39
C LEU A 97 9.29 -7.07 -19.53
N THR A 98 9.30 -8.34 -19.92
CA THR A 98 10.55 -9.13 -20.06
C THR A 98 11.53 -8.50 -21.05
N ARG A 99 11.04 -7.92 -22.16
CA ARG A 99 11.87 -7.22 -23.15
C ARG A 99 12.43 -5.89 -22.65
N LEU A 100 11.75 -5.25 -21.71
CA LEU A 100 12.17 -3.97 -21.13
C LEU A 100 13.18 -4.15 -20.00
N LEU A 101 13.25 -5.34 -19.40
CA LEU A 101 14.19 -5.65 -18.32
C LEU A 101 15.62 -5.80 -18.85
N ASP A 102 16.55 -5.06 -18.25
CA ASP A 102 18.00 -5.23 -18.40
C ASP A 102 18.71 -4.75 -17.12
N ARG A 103 20.05 -4.75 -17.13
CA ARG A 103 20.87 -4.31 -15.99
C ARG A 103 20.69 -2.84 -15.58
N LYS A 104 20.14 -1.99 -16.48
CA LYS A 104 19.89 -0.58 -16.19
C LYS A 104 18.60 -0.39 -15.40
N VAL A 105 17.64 -1.31 -15.53
CA VAL A 105 16.36 -1.20 -14.82
C VAL A 105 16.57 -1.36 -13.32
N LYS A 106 16.21 -0.31 -12.58
CA LYS A 106 16.30 -0.29 -11.12
C LYS A 106 14.94 -0.42 -10.44
N LEU A 107 13.88 0.00 -11.14
CA LEU A 107 12.51 0.04 -10.61
C LEU A 107 11.49 -0.38 -11.68
N VAL A 108 10.42 -1.05 -11.24
CA VAL A 108 9.24 -1.38 -12.04
C VAL A 108 8.01 -0.93 -11.25
N CYS A 109 7.29 0.05 -11.78
CA CYS A 109 6.13 0.68 -11.13
C CYS A 109 4.88 0.36 -11.96
N PHE A 110 3.91 -0.36 -11.39
CA PHE A 110 2.69 -0.79 -12.08
C PHE A 110 1.52 -0.96 -11.09
N PRO A 111 0.25 -0.88 -11.55
CA PRO A 111 -0.89 -1.01 -10.67
C PRO A 111 -1.20 -2.49 -10.43
N HIS A 112 -1.67 -2.83 -9.23
CA HIS A 112 -2.17 -4.18 -8.99
C HIS A 112 -3.45 -4.46 -9.80
N ALA A 113 -4.41 -3.55 -9.69
CA ALA A 113 -5.64 -3.58 -10.46
C ALA A 113 -5.75 -2.27 -11.22
N SER A 114 -6.03 -2.34 -12.51
CA SER A 114 -6.29 -1.16 -13.31
C SER A 114 -7.73 -0.71 -13.13
N ASN A 115 -7.89 0.52 -12.67
CA ASN A 115 -9.19 1.19 -12.60
C ASN A 115 -9.69 1.60 -14.00
N ILE A 116 -8.82 1.57 -15.01
CA ILE A 116 -9.09 2.03 -16.38
C ILE A 116 -9.70 0.90 -17.21
N VAL A 117 -9.12 -0.29 -17.13
CA VAL A 117 -9.56 -1.46 -17.92
C VAL A 117 -10.18 -2.58 -17.07
N ALA A 118 -10.34 -2.35 -15.76
CA ALA A 118 -10.88 -3.32 -14.81
C ALA A 118 -10.14 -4.68 -14.79
N GLU A 119 -8.84 -4.64 -15.10
CA GLU A 119 -7.95 -5.81 -15.09
C GLU A 119 -7.25 -5.95 -13.73
N ILE A 120 -7.03 -7.20 -13.33
CA ILE A 120 -6.11 -7.56 -12.24
C ILE A 120 -4.81 -8.09 -12.87
N ASN A 121 -3.71 -7.37 -12.66
CA ASN A 121 -2.40 -7.78 -13.18
C ASN A 121 -1.88 -9.03 -12.43
N PRO A 122 -1.17 -9.95 -13.10
CA PRO A 122 -0.64 -11.17 -12.51
C PRO A 122 0.60 -10.88 -11.65
N VAL A 123 0.40 -10.20 -10.53
CA VAL A 123 1.45 -9.60 -9.70
C VAL A 123 2.45 -10.64 -9.16
N ALA A 124 1.99 -11.86 -8.88
CA ALA A 124 2.87 -12.97 -8.48
C ALA A 124 3.86 -13.35 -9.58
N GLU A 125 3.41 -13.37 -10.84
CA GLU A 125 4.24 -13.73 -12.00
C GLU A 125 5.19 -12.60 -12.38
N ILE A 126 4.76 -11.35 -12.18
CA ILE A 126 5.58 -10.15 -12.33
C ILE A 126 6.69 -10.14 -11.27
N ALA A 127 6.35 -10.37 -10.01
CA ALA A 127 7.30 -10.43 -8.90
C ALA A 127 8.31 -11.58 -9.05
N ARG A 128 7.90 -12.77 -9.51
CA ARG A 128 8.85 -13.85 -9.79
C ARG A 128 9.89 -13.49 -10.86
N ARG A 129 9.53 -12.63 -11.83
CA ARG A 129 10.46 -12.09 -12.82
C ARG A 129 11.33 -10.97 -12.24
N PHE A 130 10.94 -10.40 -11.10
CA PHE A 130 11.57 -9.25 -10.45
C PHE A 130 11.89 -9.59 -8.98
N ALA A 131 13.07 -10.17 -8.73
CA ALA A 131 13.47 -10.68 -7.41
C ALA A 131 13.71 -9.57 -6.35
N ARG A 132 12.65 -8.89 -5.92
CA ARG A 132 12.62 -7.82 -4.91
C ARG A 132 11.36 -7.90 -4.03
N PRO A 133 11.41 -7.37 -2.78
CA PRO A 133 10.27 -7.30 -1.85
C PRO A 133 9.02 -6.61 -2.43
N MET A 134 7.82 -7.06 -2.03
CA MET A 134 6.54 -6.59 -2.58
C MET A 134 5.41 -6.51 -1.54
N ILE A 135 4.63 -5.42 -1.56
CA ILE A 135 3.37 -5.26 -0.79
C ILE A 135 2.18 -5.31 -1.76
N LYS A 136 1.10 -5.98 -1.38
CA LYS A 136 -0.04 -6.26 -2.24
C LYS A 136 -1.38 -5.95 -1.57
N ALA A 137 -2.13 -4.99 -2.12
CA ALA A 137 -3.44 -4.60 -1.60
C ALA A 137 -4.62 -5.32 -2.28
N PHE A 138 -5.70 -5.61 -1.55
CA PHE A 138 -6.94 -6.22 -2.01
C PHE A 138 -8.13 -5.42 -1.51
N SER A 139 -9.06 -5.08 -2.43
CA SER A 139 -10.34 -4.48 -2.07
C SER A 139 -11.36 -5.56 -1.72
N ILE A 140 -12.01 -5.45 -0.57
CA ILE A 140 -12.91 -6.47 -0.04
C ILE A 140 -14.38 -6.06 -0.21
N THR A 141 -15.14 -6.95 -0.87
CA THR A 141 -16.60 -6.89 -1.00
C THR A 141 -17.29 -8.17 -0.57
N ARG A 142 -16.57 -9.30 -0.61
CA ARG A 142 -17.02 -10.63 -0.18
C ARG A 142 -15.84 -11.45 0.34
N ALA A 143 -16.12 -12.53 1.07
CA ALA A 143 -15.09 -13.38 1.65
C ALA A 143 -14.10 -13.97 0.62
N ASP A 144 -14.57 -14.28 -0.60
CA ASP A 144 -13.72 -14.80 -1.67
C ASP A 144 -12.61 -13.83 -2.10
N ASP A 145 -12.84 -12.52 -1.98
CA ASP A 145 -11.83 -11.49 -2.29
C ASP A 145 -10.63 -11.60 -1.33
N ALA A 146 -10.88 -11.95 -0.07
CA ALA A 146 -9.84 -12.18 0.93
C ALA A 146 -9.09 -13.49 0.64
N VAL A 147 -9.81 -14.56 0.30
CA VAL A 147 -9.22 -15.88 0.01
C VAL A 147 -8.26 -15.81 -1.19
N ALA A 148 -8.52 -14.95 -2.17
CA ALA A 148 -7.64 -14.70 -3.31
C ALA A 148 -6.22 -14.25 -2.90
N ALA A 149 -6.04 -13.65 -1.73
CA ALA A 149 -4.73 -13.22 -1.22
C ALA A 149 -3.76 -14.37 -0.98
N ARG A 150 -4.25 -15.60 -0.75
CA ARG A 150 -3.41 -16.78 -0.56
C ARG A 150 -2.51 -17.09 -1.75
N ALA A 151 -2.94 -16.74 -2.97
CA ALA A 151 -2.13 -16.94 -4.17
C ALA A 151 -0.84 -16.09 -4.18
N TYR A 152 -0.73 -15.13 -3.27
CA TYR A 152 0.38 -14.18 -3.19
C TYR A 152 1.28 -14.38 -1.97
N GLN A 153 0.91 -15.25 -1.03
CA GLN A 153 1.62 -15.44 0.24
C GLN A 153 3.13 -15.76 0.08
N ASP A 154 3.52 -16.43 -1.01
CA ASP A 154 4.91 -16.86 -1.25
C ASP A 154 5.73 -15.85 -2.08
N VAL A 155 5.11 -14.74 -2.49
CA VAL A 155 5.71 -13.75 -3.41
C VAL A 155 5.56 -12.31 -2.93
N THR A 156 4.79 -12.09 -1.86
CA THR A 156 4.63 -10.79 -1.19
C THR A 156 5.18 -10.84 0.21
N GLU A 157 5.85 -9.76 0.61
CA GLU A 157 6.19 -9.49 2.00
C GLU A 157 4.91 -9.22 2.83
N PHE A 158 3.95 -8.45 2.28
CA PHE A 158 2.70 -8.11 2.98
C PHE A 158 1.46 -8.08 2.09
N VAL A 159 0.32 -8.39 2.71
CA VAL A 159 -1.02 -8.22 2.18
C VAL A 159 -1.73 -7.06 2.89
N LEU A 160 -2.44 -6.20 2.16
CA LEU A 160 -3.30 -5.14 2.72
C LEU A 160 -4.75 -5.40 2.30
N PHE A 161 -5.68 -5.51 3.25
CA PHE A 161 -7.11 -5.61 2.97
C PHE A 161 -7.80 -4.26 3.20
N ASP A 162 -8.43 -3.71 2.17
CA ASP A 162 -9.12 -2.41 2.22
C ASP A 162 -10.60 -2.54 1.83
N ALA A 163 -11.44 -1.65 2.33
CA ALA A 163 -12.84 -1.57 1.93
C ALA A 163 -12.94 -1.10 0.47
N LYS A 164 -13.72 -1.80 -0.36
CA LYS A 164 -13.95 -1.33 -1.73
C LYS A 164 -14.75 -0.02 -1.73
N ALA A 165 -14.29 0.95 -2.51
CA ALA A 165 -15.04 2.17 -2.75
C ALA A 165 -16.38 1.87 -3.47
N PRO A 166 -17.49 2.55 -3.11
CA PRO A 166 -18.76 2.43 -3.81
C PRO A 166 -18.63 2.79 -5.29
N PRO A 167 -19.42 2.21 -6.20
CA PRO A 167 -19.35 2.50 -7.63
C PRO A 167 -19.51 3.98 -8.01
N ALA A 168 -20.11 4.79 -7.13
CA ALA A 168 -20.38 6.22 -7.35
C ALA A 168 -19.46 7.17 -6.55
N SER A 169 -18.39 6.68 -5.91
CA SER A 169 -17.47 7.54 -5.16
C SER A 169 -16.62 8.41 -6.08
N ALA A 170 -16.48 9.69 -5.75
CA ALA A 170 -15.60 10.63 -6.47
C ALA A 170 -14.10 10.32 -6.31
N ILE A 171 -13.73 9.49 -5.32
CA ILE A 171 -12.35 9.10 -5.03
C ILE A 171 -12.22 7.58 -4.83
N PRO A 172 -11.17 6.94 -5.35
CA PRO A 172 -11.01 5.49 -5.29
C PRO A 172 -10.67 4.94 -3.89
N GLY A 173 -10.31 5.80 -2.92
CA GLY A 173 -9.99 5.44 -1.53
C GLY A 173 -10.26 6.60 -0.57
N GLY A 174 -10.21 6.37 0.74
CA GLY A 174 -10.49 7.41 1.75
C GLY A 174 -11.98 7.71 1.97
N ASN A 175 -12.88 6.83 1.52
CA ASN A 175 -14.33 7.00 1.63
C ASN A 175 -14.88 6.87 3.07
N GLY A 176 -14.05 6.46 4.04
CA GLY A 176 -14.49 6.26 5.44
C GLY A 176 -15.43 5.07 5.63
N LEU A 177 -15.51 4.18 4.64
CA LEU A 177 -16.40 3.04 4.65
C LEU A 177 -15.68 1.80 5.17
N THR A 178 -16.36 1.06 6.03
CA THR A 178 -15.94 -0.26 6.50
C THR A 178 -16.61 -1.36 5.66
N PHE A 179 -16.15 -2.59 5.83
CA PHE A 179 -16.81 -3.80 5.34
C PHE A 179 -17.05 -4.76 6.52
N ASP A 180 -17.83 -5.83 6.32
CA ASP A 180 -17.97 -6.85 7.36
C ASP A 180 -16.64 -7.60 7.52
N TRP A 181 -15.93 -7.29 8.60
CA TRP A 181 -14.62 -7.86 8.88
C TRP A 181 -14.59 -9.39 9.01
N ARG A 182 -15.74 -10.03 9.27
CA ARG A 182 -15.86 -11.51 9.26
C ARG A 182 -15.58 -12.11 7.88
N MET A 183 -15.63 -11.30 6.82
CA MET A 183 -15.18 -11.72 5.48
C MET A 183 -13.71 -12.16 5.46
N LEU A 184 -12.89 -11.77 6.46
CA LEU A 184 -11.49 -12.18 6.57
C LEU A 184 -11.28 -13.50 7.34
N ASP A 185 -12.31 -14.15 7.86
CA ASP A 185 -12.19 -15.41 8.62
C ASP A 185 -11.47 -16.52 7.82
N GLY A 186 -11.60 -16.49 6.49
CA GLY A 186 -10.93 -17.42 5.58
C GLY A 186 -9.41 -17.24 5.50
N VAL A 187 -8.85 -16.12 5.96
CA VAL A 187 -7.42 -15.79 5.89
C VAL A 187 -6.79 -15.45 7.24
N ARG A 188 -7.61 -15.17 8.26
CA ARG A 188 -7.18 -14.93 9.63
C ARG A 188 -6.25 -16.04 10.15
N GLY A 189 -5.08 -15.65 10.65
CA GLY A 189 -4.06 -16.55 11.20
C GLY A 189 -3.39 -17.47 10.17
N ARG A 190 -3.62 -17.24 8.87
CA ARG A 190 -3.03 -18.03 7.77
C ARG A 190 -2.10 -17.21 6.89
N ILE A 191 -2.34 -15.90 6.79
CA ILE A 191 -1.45 -14.94 6.14
C ILE A 191 -1.35 -13.71 7.05
N ASP A 192 -0.19 -13.06 7.06
CA ASP A 192 -0.02 -11.79 7.73
C ASP A 192 -0.56 -10.67 6.84
N TYR A 193 -1.50 -9.89 7.38
CA TYR A 193 -2.13 -8.81 6.65
C TYR A 193 -2.35 -7.55 7.48
N MET A 194 -2.29 -6.42 6.79
CA MET A 194 -2.73 -5.13 7.27
C MET A 194 -4.23 -4.97 6.98
N LEU A 195 -4.99 -4.40 7.92
CA LEU A 195 -6.41 -4.07 7.76
C LEU A 195 -6.58 -2.57 7.56
N SER A 196 -7.26 -2.17 6.49
CA SER A 196 -7.65 -0.80 6.16
C SER A 196 -9.14 -0.72 5.84
N GLY A 197 -9.62 0.49 5.55
CA GLY A 197 -11.00 0.75 5.16
C GLY A 197 -11.89 1.17 6.32
N GLY A 198 -12.13 2.48 6.42
CA GLY A 198 -13.12 3.07 7.34
C GLY A 198 -12.80 2.91 8.83
N LEU A 199 -11.55 2.58 9.18
CA LEU A 199 -11.14 2.47 10.57
C LEU A 199 -11.14 3.84 11.25
N THR A 200 -11.66 3.90 12.47
CA THR A 200 -11.71 5.09 13.34
C THR A 200 -11.33 4.69 14.76
N ALA A 201 -11.11 5.68 15.62
CA ALA A 201 -10.86 5.42 17.05
C ALA A 201 -12.00 4.64 17.73
N ASP A 202 -13.22 4.76 17.21
CA ASP A 202 -14.42 4.15 17.82
C ASP A 202 -14.60 2.68 17.40
N ASN A 203 -13.98 2.24 16.29
CA ASN A 203 -14.22 0.91 15.72
C ASN A 203 -12.94 0.03 15.62
N VAL A 204 -11.75 0.62 15.69
CA VAL A 204 -10.49 -0.11 15.44
C VAL A 204 -10.24 -1.25 16.45
N ALA A 205 -10.62 -1.07 17.71
CA ALA A 205 -10.46 -2.10 18.73
C ALA A 205 -11.33 -3.34 18.43
N GLU A 206 -12.55 -3.13 17.93
CA GLU A 206 -13.41 -4.21 17.49
C GLU A 206 -12.87 -4.89 16.23
N ALA A 207 -12.40 -4.10 15.26
CA ALA A 207 -11.79 -4.57 14.02
C ALA A 207 -10.64 -5.53 14.32
N ILE A 208 -9.75 -5.12 15.22
CA ILE A 208 -8.60 -5.91 15.65
C ILE A 208 -9.05 -7.20 16.34
N ARG A 209 -10.04 -7.14 17.23
CA ARG A 209 -10.55 -8.33 17.93
C ARG A 209 -11.15 -9.36 16.97
N ILE A 210 -11.85 -8.90 15.93
CA ILE A 210 -12.50 -9.77 14.93
C ILE A 210 -11.47 -10.36 13.96
N THR A 211 -10.50 -9.56 13.52
CA THR A 211 -9.62 -9.95 12.40
C THR A 211 -8.23 -10.40 12.85
N ALA A 212 -7.81 -10.07 14.08
CA ALA A 212 -6.43 -10.25 14.55
C ALA A 212 -5.40 -9.86 13.48
N PRO A 213 -5.50 -8.65 12.90
CA PRO A 213 -4.66 -8.27 11.79
C PRO A 213 -3.25 -8.03 12.32
N PHE A 214 -2.29 -8.25 11.45
CA PHE A 214 -0.89 -7.99 11.75
C PHE A 214 -0.65 -6.49 11.96
N ALA A 215 -1.31 -5.63 11.17
CA ALA A 215 -1.40 -4.20 11.45
C ALA A 215 -2.72 -3.59 11.02
N VAL A 216 -2.95 -2.34 11.41
CA VAL A 216 -4.05 -1.51 10.93
C VAL A 216 -3.52 -0.30 10.19
N ASP A 217 -4.14 0.04 9.07
CA ASP A 217 -3.88 1.23 8.26
C ASP A 217 -5.10 2.17 8.34
N VAL A 218 -4.87 3.44 8.66
CA VAL A 218 -5.93 4.43 8.84
C VAL A 218 -5.64 5.69 8.05
N SER A 219 -6.60 6.11 7.23
CA SER A 219 -6.53 7.36 6.49
C SER A 219 -7.61 8.36 6.92
N SER A 220 -8.86 8.20 6.46
CA SER A 220 -9.91 9.22 6.69
C SER A 220 -10.49 9.23 8.11
N GLY A 221 -10.40 8.13 8.87
CA GLY A 221 -10.89 8.09 10.25
C GLY A 221 -10.07 8.91 11.25
N VAL A 222 -8.96 9.51 10.79
CA VAL A 222 -8.15 10.47 11.56
C VAL A 222 -8.10 11.86 10.91
N GLU A 223 -9.02 12.14 9.99
CA GLU A 223 -9.16 13.43 9.31
C GLU A 223 -10.29 14.27 9.89
N THR A 224 -10.10 15.59 9.99
CA THR A 224 -11.19 16.54 10.30
C THR A 224 -11.91 17.02 9.04
N ALA A 225 -11.24 16.95 7.89
CA ALA A 225 -11.75 17.21 6.56
C ALA A 225 -10.90 16.41 5.55
N PRO A 226 -11.38 16.13 4.32
CA PRO A 226 -10.62 15.36 3.34
C PRO A 226 -9.17 15.84 3.16
N GLY A 227 -8.21 14.97 3.46
CA GLY A 227 -6.77 15.25 3.40
C GLY A 227 -6.20 16.08 4.56
N VAL A 228 -7.02 16.47 5.54
CA VAL A 228 -6.62 17.25 6.72
C VAL A 228 -6.58 16.36 7.96
N LYS A 229 -5.38 15.88 8.31
CA LYS A 229 -5.16 15.01 9.47
C LYS A 229 -5.31 15.76 10.79
N SER A 230 -5.87 15.09 11.80
CA SER A 230 -5.98 15.61 13.17
C SER A 230 -5.11 14.83 14.14
N THR A 231 -4.21 15.52 14.80
CA THR A 231 -3.34 14.92 15.84
C THR A 231 -4.14 14.35 17.01
N ASP A 232 -5.28 14.95 17.35
CA ASP A 232 -6.18 14.43 18.38
C ASP A 232 -6.82 13.11 17.96
N LEU A 233 -7.34 13.03 16.74
CA LEU A 233 -7.94 11.80 16.21
C LEU A 233 -6.91 10.68 16.06
N ILE A 234 -5.68 11.00 15.65
CA ILE A 234 -4.57 10.04 15.61
C ILE A 234 -4.28 9.48 17.01
N ARG A 235 -4.17 10.33 18.04
CA ARG A 235 -3.94 9.87 19.42
C ARG A 235 -5.07 8.96 19.90
N ARG A 236 -6.32 9.35 19.67
CA ARG A 236 -7.50 8.55 20.03
C ARG A 236 -7.48 7.20 19.32
N PHE A 237 -7.12 7.18 18.04
CA PHE A 237 -7.00 5.95 17.26
C PHE A 237 -5.94 5.02 17.84
N LEU A 238 -4.73 5.53 18.11
CA LEU A 238 -3.64 4.75 18.69
C LEU A 238 -3.99 4.21 20.08
N ALA A 239 -4.63 5.03 20.92
CA ALA A 239 -5.08 4.64 22.25
C ALA A 239 -6.10 3.49 22.23
N ALA A 240 -6.94 3.41 21.18
CA ALA A 240 -7.87 2.31 20.98
C ALA A 240 -7.18 1.07 20.34
N ALA A 241 -6.28 1.28 19.38
CA ALA A 241 -5.67 0.21 18.59
C ALA A 241 -4.59 -0.58 19.37
N LYS A 242 -3.66 0.12 20.04
CA LYS A 242 -2.51 -0.50 20.73
C LYS A 242 -2.90 -1.59 21.74
N PRO A 243 -3.82 -1.35 22.71
CA PRO A 243 -4.17 -2.38 23.69
C PRO A 243 -4.94 -3.54 23.06
N ALA A 244 -5.82 -3.27 22.09
CA ALA A 244 -6.56 -4.31 21.37
C ALA A 244 -5.61 -5.21 20.57
N HIS A 245 -4.59 -4.64 19.94
CA HIS A 245 -3.57 -5.38 19.19
C HIS A 245 -2.72 -6.26 20.11
N ALA A 246 -2.26 -5.73 21.24
CA ALA A 246 -1.52 -6.52 22.23
C ALA A 246 -2.33 -7.73 22.73
N ALA A 247 -3.63 -7.57 22.98
CA ALA A 247 -4.51 -8.64 23.43
C ALA A 247 -4.85 -9.68 22.34
N ALA A 248 -4.80 -9.30 21.05
CA ALA A 248 -5.10 -10.20 19.95
C ALA A 248 -3.95 -11.15 19.60
N HIS A 249 -2.73 -10.81 20.02
CA HIS A 249 -1.47 -11.49 19.66
C HIS A 249 -0.66 -12.00 20.87
N SER A 250 -1.27 -11.98 22.06
CA SER A 250 -0.76 -12.61 23.29
C SER A 250 -1.26 -14.05 23.43
#